data_AF-A0A949P5Q3-F1
#
_entry.id   AF-A0A949P5Q3-F1
#
_cell.length_a   1.000
_cell.length_b   1.000
_cell.length_c   1.000
_cell.angle_alpha   90.00
_cell.angle_beta   90.00
_cell.angle_gamma   90.00
#
_symmetry.space_group_name_H-M   'P 1'
#
loop_
_entity.id
_entity.type
_entity.pdbx_description
1 polymer ?
#
loop_
_entity_poly.entity_id
_entity_poly.type
_entity_poly.pdbx_seq_one_letter_code
_entity_poly.pdbx_strand_id
1 'polypeptide(L)'
;MNSPIKIDPNSSAILKKPQLSSQAALNRALSSSPAGLQNTEVVARKKRHGPNELRVKQGTPLYLRFLRQFANFFAILLMIGGALALLAERLDPGQGNIYIASALFGVVLLNGLFTFIQEYQSEKIMDSFREMMP
;
A
#
# COMPACT_ATOMS: atom_id res chain seq x y z
N MET A 1 -12.12 14.58 -4.12
CA MET A 1 -11.54 15.41 -3.03
C MET A 1 -10.45 14.60 -2.33
N ASN A 2 -9.27 14.49 -2.94
CA ASN A 2 -8.09 13.88 -2.33
C ASN A 2 -7.01 14.94 -2.30
N SER A 3 -6.76 15.52 -1.13
CA SER A 3 -5.61 16.42 -0.94
C SER A 3 -4.33 15.59 -1.01
N PRO A 4 -3.34 15.97 -1.85
CA PRO A 4 -2.04 15.31 -1.85
C PRO A 4 -1.33 15.53 -0.51
N ILE A 5 -0.74 14.48 0.03
CA ILE A 5 0.14 14.55 1.20
C ILE A 5 1.34 15.40 0.79
N LYS A 6 1.39 16.66 1.23
CA LYS A 6 2.57 17.51 1.11
C LYS A 6 3.64 16.95 2.06
N ILE A 7 4.65 16.29 1.50
CA ILE A 7 5.86 15.98 2.26
C ILE A 7 6.66 17.28 2.34
N ASP A 8 6.76 17.86 3.53
CA ASP A 8 7.52 19.08 3.74
C ASP A 8 9.00 18.87 3.36
N PRO A 9 9.60 19.71 2.49
CA PRO A 9 11.00 19.59 2.08
C PRO A 9 12.00 19.80 3.23
N ASN A 10 11.53 20.26 4.40
CA ASN A 10 12.31 20.37 5.63
C ASN A 10 12.29 19.10 6.50
N SER A 11 11.58 18.05 6.09
CA SER A 11 11.49 16.80 6.85
C SER A 11 12.81 15.99 6.88
N SER A 12 13.79 16.35 6.03
CA SER A 12 15.15 15.84 6.04
C SER A 12 15.99 16.33 7.23
N ALA A 13 15.59 17.43 7.89
CA ALA A 13 16.27 17.93 9.09
C ALA A 13 15.95 17.11 10.36
N ILE A 14 14.91 16.26 10.32
CA ILE A 14 14.46 15.46 11.46
C ILE A 14 15.29 14.18 11.63
N LEU A 15 16.02 13.75 10.58
CA LEU A 15 16.95 12.61 10.64
C LEU A 15 18.38 13.03 11.01
N LYS A 16 18.53 14.01 11.90
CA LYS A 16 19.82 14.32 12.51
C LYS A 16 20.12 13.22 13.53
N LYS A 17 20.73 12.10 13.08
CA LYS A 17 21.23 11.05 13.97
C LYS A 17 22.07 11.72 15.07
N PRO A 18 21.70 11.61 16.36
CA PRO A 18 22.55 12.11 17.40
C PRO A 18 23.74 11.15 17.50
N GLN A 19 24.88 11.54 16.93
CA GLN A 19 26.20 10.96 17.26
C GLN A 19 26.59 11.43 18.67
N LEU A 20 25.73 11.18 19.67
CA LEU A 20 25.97 11.54 21.07
C LEU A 20 26.84 10.42 21.66
N SER A 21 28.17 10.56 21.53
CA SER A 21 29.16 9.62 22.05
C SER A 21 29.14 9.50 23.58
N SER A 22 28.52 10.46 24.28
CA SER A 22 28.47 10.51 25.74
C SER A 22 27.09 10.13 26.28
N GLN A 23 27.01 9.11 27.14
CA GLN A 23 25.77 8.65 27.78
C GLN A 23 25.01 9.78 28.49
N ALA A 24 25.73 10.71 29.12
CA ALA A 24 25.13 11.88 29.78
C ALA A 24 24.38 12.80 28.80
N ALA A 25 24.88 12.93 27.57
CA ALA A 25 24.27 13.78 26.56
C ALA A 25 23.03 13.12 25.93
N LEU A 26 23.06 11.79 25.76
CA LEU A 26 21.90 10.99 25.35
C LEU A 26 20.77 11.04 26.39
N ASN A 27 21.12 10.86 27.67
CA ASN A 27 20.18 10.93 28.80
C ASN A 27 19.53 12.31 28.93
N ARG A 28 20.30 13.38 28.70
CA ARG A 28 19.76 14.74 28.68
C ARG A 28 18.81 14.98 27.50
N ALA A 29 19.16 14.48 26.32
CA ALA A 29 18.36 14.66 25.09
C ALA A 29 17.02 13.89 25.14
N LEU A 30 17.02 12.68 25.71
CA LEU A 30 15.81 11.85 25.88
C LEU A 30 15.07 12.09 27.19
N SER A 31 15.57 13.02 28.02
CA SER A 31 15.14 13.24 29.41
C SER A 31 14.98 11.90 30.14
N SER A 32 16.00 11.04 30.06
CA SER A 32 16.03 9.71 30.65
C SER A 32 17.13 9.64 31.70
N SER A 33 16.96 8.78 32.70
CA SER A 33 17.99 8.50 33.70
C SER A 33 18.69 7.17 33.41
N PRO A 34 19.89 6.92 33.97
CA PRO A 34 20.53 5.61 33.94
C PRO A 34 19.69 4.50 34.58
N ALA A 35 18.78 4.84 35.49
CA ALA A 35 17.84 3.91 36.13
C ALA A 35 16.56 3.69 35.31
N GLY A 36 16.46 4.26 34.10
CA GLY A 36 15.26 4.22 33.27
C GLY A 36 14.30 5.39 33.55
N LEU A 37 13.07 5.27 33.06
CA LEU A 37 12.01 6.26 33.25
C LEU A 37 11.13 5.92 34.46
N GLN A 38 10.67 6.97 35.13
CA GLN A 38 9.64 6.86 36.17
C GLN A 38 8.30 6.42 35.56
N ASN A 39 7.54 5.57 36.27
CA ASN A 39 6.23 5.09 35.80
C ASN A 39 5.26 6.23 35.46
N THR A 40 5.29 7.33 36.21
CA THR A 40 4.49 8.54 35.95
C THR A 40 4.84 9.17 34.62
N GLU A 41 6.13 9.18 34.27
CA GLU A 41 6.65 9.70 33.01
C GLU A 41 6.32 8.79 31.83
N VAL A 42 6.37 7.47 32.04
CA VAL A 42 5.94 6.48 31.03
C VAL A 42 4.47 6.68 30.68
N VAL A 43 3.59 6.83 31.67
CA VAL A 43 2.15 7.06 31.44
C VAL A 43 1.92 8.40 30.72
N ALA A 44 2.62 9.45 31.12
CA ALA A 44 2.53 10.77 30.47
C ALA A 44 2.99 10.71 29.01
N ARG A 45 4.13 10.05 28.72
CA ARG A 45 4.65 9.89 27.37
C ARG A 45 3.77 8.99 26.51
N LYS A 46 3.24 7.89 27.05
CA LYS A 46 2.29 7.01 26.35
C LYS A 46 0.99 7.73 25.98
N LYS A 47 0.49 8.63 26.85
CA LYS A 47 -0.67 9.49 26.52
C LYS A 47 -0.35 10.52 25.43
N ARG A 48 0.87 11.07 25.43
CA ARG A 48 1.29 12.12 24.48
C ARG A 48 1.61 11.58 23.09
N HIS A 49 2.27 10.43 23.02
CA HIS A 49 2.79 9.86 21.77
C HIS A 49 1.95 8.69 21.25
N GLY A 50 1.06 8.13 22.09
CA GLY A 50 0.31 6.92 21.76
C GLY A 50 1.15 5.65 21.94
N PRO A 51 0.53 4.48 21.73
CA PRO A 51 1.27 3.21 21.66
C PRO A 51 2.23 3.24 20.47
N ASN A 52 3.43 2.68 20.65
CA ASN A 52 4.43 2.55 19.58
C ASN A 52 4.07 1.37 18.66
N GLU A 53 2.89 1.46 18.05
CA GLU A 53 2.35 0.44 17.15
C GLU A 53 2.08 1.07 15.79
N LEU A 54 2.47 0.37 14.72
CA LEU A 54 2.15 0.78 13.36
C LEU A 54 0.65 0.61 13.14
N ARG A 55 -0.08 1.73 13.01
CA ARG A 55 -1.50 1.71 12.64
C ARG A 55 -1.65 1.21 11.20
N VAL A 56 -2.03 -0.05 11.07
CA VAL A 56 -2.44 -0.63 9.79
C VAL A 56 -3.75 0.04 9.38
N LYS A 57 -3.72 0.81 8.28
CA LYS A 57 -4.96 1.20 7.61
C LYS A 57 -5.64 -0.09 7.18
N GLN A 58 -6.86 -0.35 7.63
CA GLN A 58 -7.65 -1.48 7.14
C GLN A 58 -7.62 -1.42 5.61
N GLY A 59 -6.96 -2.41 5.01
CA GLY A 59 -6.81 -2.50 3.57
C GLY A 59 -8.20 -2.49 2.95
N THR A 60 -8.41 -1.67 1.92
CA THR A 60 -9.63 -1.77 1.13
C THR A 60 -9.78 -3.21 0.66
N PRO A 61 -10.96 -3.83 0.84
CA PRO A 61 -11.13 -5.25 0.57
C PRO A 61 -10.70 -5.60 -0.86
N LEU A 62 -10.01 -6.74 -0.98
CA LEU A 62 -9.32 -7.16 -2.19
C LEU A 62 -10.25 -7.27 -3.40
N TYR A 63 -11.48 -7.77 -3.20
CA TYR A 63 -12.52 -7.80 -4.23
C TYR A 63 -12.89 -6.40 -4.72
N LEU A 64 -12.92 -5.40 -3.84
CA LEU A 64 -13.30 -4.03 -4.15
C LEU A 64 -12.19 -3.31 -4.94
N ARG A 65 -10.93 -3.63 -4.65
CA ARG A 65 -9.77 -3.20 -5.45
C ARG A 65 -9.70 -3.89 -6.80
N PHE A 66 -9.98 -5.19 -6.85
CA PHE A 66 -10.06 -5.95 -8.09
C PHE A 66 -11.15 -5.38 -9.00
N LEU A 67 -12.36 -5.15 -8.49
CA LEU A 67 -13.44 -4.47 -9.22
C LEU A 67 -13.04 -3.07 -9.70
N ARG A 68 -12.23 -2.34 -8.92
CA ARG A 68 -11.68 -1.04 -9.34
C ARG A 68 -10.70 -1.17 -10.51
N GLN A 69 -9.98 -2.27 -10.65
CA GLN A 69 -9.16 -2.53 -11.84
C GLN A 69 -10.00 -2.80 -13.09
N PHE A 70 -11.18 -3.43 -12.97
CA PHE A 70 -12.12 -3.52 -14.12
C PHE A 70 -12.66 -2.15 -14.52
N ALA A 71 -12.70 -1.19 -13.57
CA ALA A 71 -13.04 0.20 -13.83
C ALA A 71 -11.83 1.08 -14.22
N ASN A 72 -10.62 0.52 -14.33
CA ASN A 72 -9.50 1.28 -14.89
C ASN A 72 -9.76 1.56 -16.36
N PHE A 73 -9.41 2.77 -16.78
CA PHE A 73 -9.58 3.25 -18.15
C PHE A 73 -9.14 2.21 -19.20
N PHE A 74 -7.97 1.59 -19.00
CA PHE A 74 -7.45 0.57 -19.90
C PHE A 74 -8.27 -0.74 -19.92
N ALA A 75 -8.73 -1.22 -18.75
CA ALA A 75 -9.57 -2.40 -18.68
C ALA A 75 -10.93 -2.16 -19.33
N ILE A 76 -11.52 -0.97 -19.16
CA ILE A 76 -12.74 -0.56 -19.83
C ILE A 76 -12.55 -0.55 -21.36
N LEU A 77 -11.44 0.02 -21.85
CA LEU A 77 -11.11 0.01 -23.28
C LEU A 77 -11.01 -1.41 -23.83
N LEU A 78 -10.33 -2.33 -23.12
CA LEU A 78 -10.21 -3.73 -23.52
C LEU A 78 -11.55 -4.48 -23.47
N MET A 79 -12.37 -4.22 -22.47
CA MET A 79 -13.71 -4.81 -22.34
C MET A 79 -14.62 -4.36 -23.49
N ILE A 80 -14.62 -3.06 -23.81
CA ILE A 80 -15.37 -2.53 -24.96
C ILE A 80 -14.81 -3.10 -26.26
N GLY A 81 -13.48 -3.14 -26.43
CA GLY A 81 -12.83 -3.73 -27.60
C GLY A 81 -13.18 -5.22 -27.79
N GLY A 82 -13.18 -6.00 -26.70
CA GLY A 82 -13.57 -7.41 -26.72
C GLY A 82 -15.05 -7.60 -27.06
N ALA A 83 -15.93 -6.76 -26.51
CA ALA A 83 -17.35 -6.76 -26.85
C ALA A 83 -17.60 -6.40 -28.32
N LEU A 84 -16.90 -5.38 -28.84
CA LEU A 84 -16.97 -4.99 -30.25
C LEU A 84 -16.42 -6.09 -31.17
N ALA A 85 -15.35 -6.78 -30.79
CA ALA A 85 -14.82 -7.91 -31.53
C ALA A 85 -15.81 -9.09 -31.59
N LEU A 86 -16.52 -9.38 -30.50
CA LEU A 86 -17.60 -10.39 -30.50
C LEU A 86 -18.79 -9.98 -31.37
N LEU A 87 -19.15 -8.68 -31.37
CA LEU A 87 -20.20 -8.15 -32.25
C LEU A 87 -19.78 -8.21 -33.73
N ALA A 88 -18.52 -7.92 -34.02
CA ALA A 88 -17.97 -8.03 -35.37
C ALA A 88 -17.98 -9.48 -35.86
N GLU A 89 -17.61 -10.46 -35.02
CA GLU A 89 -17.73 -11.88 -35.37
C GLU A 89 -19.18 -12.33 -35.61
N ARG A 90 -20.16 -11.72 -34.92
CA ARG A 90 -21.59 -12.00 -35.13
C ARG A 90 -22.10 -11.46 -36.47
N LEU A 91 -21.57 -10.31 -36.93
CA LEU A 91 -21.99 -9.66 -38.17
C LEU A 91 -21.24 -10.21 -39.39
N ASP A 92 -19.93 -10.42 -39.27
CA ASP A 92 -19.05 -11.02 -40.27
C ASP A 92 -18.30 -12.22 -39.66
N PRO A 93 -18.91 -13.41 -39.68
CA PRO A 93 -18.29 -14.62 -39.14
C PRO A 93 -17.10 -15.07 -39.99
N GLY A 94 -16.05 -15.56 -39.35
CA GLY A 94 -14.91 -16.20 -40.02
C GLY A 94 -13.69 -15.32 -40.28
N GLN A 95 -13.70 -14.08 -39.80
CA GLN A 95 -12.54 -13.16 -39.90
C GLN A 95 -11.54 -13.33 -38.74
N GLY A 96 -11.81 -14.23 -37.79
CA GLY A 96 -10.93 -14.48 -36.64
C GLY A 96 -11.08 -13.45 -35.52
N ASN A 97 -12.15 -12.66 -35.51
CA ASN A 97 -12.45 -11.68 -34.46
C ASN A 97 -12.69 -12.37 -33.11
N ILE A 98 -13.10 -13.64 -33.11
CA ILE A 98 -13.21 -14.45 -31.89
C ILE A 98 -11.87 -14.64 -31.17
N TYR A 99 -10.76 -14.78 -31.90
CA TYR A 99 -9.43 -14.89 -31.30
C TYR A 99 -9.02 -13.58 -30.65
N ILE A 100 -9.27 -12.46 -31.32
CA ILE A 100 -9.01 -11.12 -30.80
C ILE A 100 -9.82 -10.89 -29.52
N ALA A 101 -11.12 -11.20 -29.51
CA ALA A 101 -11.95 -11.10 -28.33
C ALA A 101 -11.39 -11.95 -27.17
N SER A 102 -11.06 -13.22 -27.43
CA SER A 102 -10.52 -14.12 -26.42
C SER A 102 -9.19 -13.61 -25.83
N ALA A 103 -8.31 -13.06 -26.66
CA ALA A 103 -7.03 -12.48 -26.23
C ALA A 103 -7.25 -11.25 -25.35
N LEU A 104 -8.17 -10.35 -25.73
CA LEU A 104 -8.50 -9.16 -24.94
C LEU A 104 -9.04 -9.52 -23.55
N PHE A 105 -9.98 -10.47 -23.48
CA PHE A 105 -10.47 -10.97 -22.19
C PHE A 105 -9.38 -11.66 -21.38
N GLY A 106 -8.54 -12.47 -22.02
CA GLY A 106 -7.39 -13.11 -21.37
C GLY A 106 -6.44 -12.11 -20.73
N VAL A 107 -6.11 -11.02 -21.43
CA VAL A 107 -5.24 -9.95 -20.91
C VAL A 107 -5.87 -9.26 -19.69
N VAL A 108 -7.17 -8.95 -19.73
CA VAL A 108 -7.87 -8.34 -18.59
C VAL A 108 -7.83 -9.27 -17.37
N LEU A 109 -8.09 -10.57 -17.56
CA LEU A 109 -8.03 -11.57 -16.50
C LEU A 109 -6.63 -11.69 -15.91
N LEU A 110 -5.59 -11.77 -16.76
CA LEU A 110 -4.20 -11.85 -16.30
C LEU A 110 -3.80 -10.60 -15.52
N ASN A 111 -4.18 -9.40 -15.99
CA ASN A 111 -3.89 -8.15 -15.29
C ASN A 111 -4.52 -8.14 -13.88
N GLY A 112 -5.77 -8.59 -13.77
CA GLY A 112 -6.45 -8.74 -12.49
C GLY A 112 -5.74 -9.72 -11.56
N LEU A 113 -5.33 -10.89 -12.08
CA LEU A 113 -4.62 -11.91 -11.32
C LEU A 113 -3.25 -11.42 -10.83
N PHE A 114 -2.47 -10.76 -11.69
CA PHE A 114 -1.19 -10.15 -11.31
C PHE A 114 -1.37 -9.14 -10.19
N THR A 115 -2.39 -8.27 -10.29
CA THR A 115 -2.70 -7.28 -9.26
C THR A 115 -3.05 -7.96 -7.93
N PHE A 116 -3.84 -9.03 -7.96
CA PHE A 116 -4.19 -9.82 -6.78
C PHE A 116 -2.95 -10.40 -6.09
N ILE A 117 -2.04 -11.00 -6.86
CA ILE A 117 -0.80 -11.59 -6.33
C ILE A 117 0.13 -10.52 -5.74
N GLN A 118 0.25 -9.35 -6.39
CA GLN A 118 1.07 -8.24 -5.88
C GLN A 118 0.57 -7.73 -4.54
N GLU A 119 -0.74 -7.62 -4.37
CA GLU A 119 -1.34 -7.18 -3.12
C GLU A 119 -1.16 -8.22 -2.02
N TYR A 120 -1.41 -9.50 -2.31
CA TYR A 120 -1.20 -10.60 -1.37
C TYR A 120 0.24 -10.64 -0.84
N GLN A 121 1.22 -10.44 -1.72
CA GLN A 121 2.63 -10.34 -1.32
C GLN A 121 2.91 -9.09 -0.47
N SER A 122 2.25 -7.97 -0.76
CA SER A 122 2.43 -6.73 0.01
C SER A 122 1.89 -6.85 1.43
N GLU A 123 0.74 -7.50 1.62
CA GLU A 123 0.18 -7.79 2.95
C GLU A 123 1.12 -8.69 3.75
N LYS A 124 1.65 -9.76 3.14
CA LYS A 124 2.57 -10.70 3.79
C LYS A 124 3.86 -10.05 4.29
N ILE A 125 4.40 -9.09 3.54
CA ILE A 125 5.59 -8.33 3.96
C ILE A 125 5.29 -7.50 5.20
N MET A 126 4.11 -6.89 5.28
CA MET A 126 3.75 -6.07 6.42
C MET A 126 3.49 -6.91 7.67
N ASP A 127 2.93 -8.10 7.50
CA ASP A 127 2.81 -9.07 8.58
C ASP A 127 4.17 -9.56 9.08
N SER A 128 5.15 -9.82 8.19
CA SER A 128 6.48 -10.25 8.62
C SER A 128 7.25 -9.15 9.37
N PHE A 129 7.03 -7.86 9.03
CA PHE A 129 7.56 -6.75 9.83
C PHE A 129 6.95 -6.69 11.23
N ARG A 130 5.68 -7.08 11.39
CA ARG A 130 5.01 -7.10 12.69
C ARG A 130 5.55 -8.20 13.59
N GLU A 131 5.86 -9.36 13.01
CA GLU A 131 6.43 -10.50 13.73
C GLU A 131 7.86 -10.22 14.27
N MET A 132 8.55 -9.23 13.71
CA MET A 132 9.88 -8.80 14.16
C MET A 132 9.84 -7.77 15.31
N MET A 133 8.69 -7.21 15.66
CA MET A 133 8.56 -6.30 16.80
C MET A 133 8.10 -7.08 18.04
N PRO A 134 8.94 -7.21 19.09
CA PRO A 134 8.53 -7.81 20.36
C PRO A 134 7.55 -6.92 21.15
#